data_AF-A0A3Q0H4A3-F1
#
_entry.id   AF-A0A3Q0H4A3-F1
#
_cell.length_a   1.000
_cell.length_b   1.000
_cell.length_c   1.000
_cell.angle_alpha   90.00
_cell.angle_beta   90.00
_cell.angle_gamma   90.00
#
_symmetry.space_group_name_H-M   'P 1'
#
loop_
_entity.id
_entity.type
_entity.pdbx_description
1 polymer ?
#
loop_
_entity_poly.entity_id
_entity_poly.type
_entity_poly.pdbx_seq_one_letter_code
_entity_poly.pdbx_strand_id
1 'polypeptide(L)'
;MKALGLYTVNATYGDTIIMPCRQEVPDDLMFGKWKYEMTNESPVFIAFRSSTKKSVHYDDVPDYKGRLSLSENYTLSIKNARISDEKRFVCMLVTEDNVFEEPTIVKVFKRPSQPEILHQANVLETEKLKMLGECVARDSYPEGNITWYKNGNVLHHDAGAVVIRLENTVDRSTGLFTMTSSLQYKPKKADAKAQFSCSVTYNGPSGSETIQSESLVFDVHYPTEKVTIQVLSQSSTIKEGDNITLKCSGNGNPPPQEFLFYIPGETEGIRSSDTYIMTDVRRNATGEYKCSLTDKDLTGSTTITVHYLDLQLIPSGEVTKQVGEALPVSCTISSSRNATVLWIKDNTRMQTTPSFSSLQYQDAGNYICETTLQEVEGLKKRKTLLLTVEGKPQVKMTKKTSLNKASKTIICHVEGFPKPAVQWTIASTGTVINQTEETKYVNGKFSSKIEIAPEENVTVTCVAENQLERTVTSMNVSAITFPETDEAEDRNDDNTEKVNDQAKLIVGIVVGLLLVALIAGIVYWLYMKKSKTASKHVDKDLGNIEENKKLEENHHKSEA
;
A
#
# COMPACT_ATOMS: atom_id res chain seq x y z
N MET A 1 46.10 -58.79 -38.87
CA MET A 1 44.76 -58.79 -39.49
C MET A 1 43.92 -57.70 -38.83
N LYS A 2 43.34 -56.77 -39.59
CA LYS A 2 42.19 -55.99 -39.09
C LYS A 2 40.94 -56.82 -39.37
N ALA A 3 40.05 -56.96 -38.40
CA ALA A 3 38.69 -57.43 -38.68
C ALA A 3 37.97 -56.30 -39.43
N LEU A 4 37.90 -56.40 -40.76
CA LEU A 4 37.08 -55.52 -41.58
C LEU A 4 35.62 -55.85 -41.28
N GLY A 5 34.92 -54.93 -40.63
CA GLY A 5 33.47 -55.02 -40.47
C GLY A 5 32.80 -55.07 -41.85
N LEU A 6 31.71 -55.84 -41.95
CA LEU A 6 30.88 -55.88 -43.15
C LEU A 6 30.42 -54.45 -43.49
N TYR A 7 30.49 -54.09 -44.78
CA TYR A 7 30.13 -52.76 -45.24
C TYR A 7 28.61 -52.56 -45.16
N THR A 8 28.19 -51.43 -44.60
CA THR A 8 26.77 -51.10 -44.42
C THR A 8 26.41 -49.86 -45.22
N VAL A 9 25.32 -49.94 -45.98
CA VAL A 9 24.66 -48.80 -46.64
C VAL A 9 23.44 -48.43 -45.81
N ASN A 10 23.50 -47.25 -45.19
CA ASN A 10 22.37 -46.63 -44.49
C ASN A 10 21.54 -45.83 -45.52
N ALA A 11 20.26 -46.12 -45.64
CA ALA A 11 19.33 -45.45 -46.57
C ALA A 11 18.09 -44.93 -45.84
N THR A 12 17.52 -43.82 -46.30
CA THR A 12 16.20 -43.36 -45.82
C THR A 12 15.08 -44.17 -46.46
N TYR A 13 14.02 -44.48 -45.72
CA TYR A 13 12.78 -45.03 -46.27
C TYR A 13 12.22 -44.11 -47.36
N GLY A 14 11.90 -44.66 -48.53
CA GLY A 14 11.43 -43.91 -49.70
C GLY A 14 12.53 -43.38 -50.64
N ASP A 15 13.78 -43.26 -50.18
CA ASP A 15 14.90 -42.82 -51.02
C ASP A 15 15.37 -43.94 -51.98
N THR A 16 16.45 -43.67 -52.73
CA THR A 16 17.14 -44.70 -53.52
C THR A 16 18.33 -45.25 -52.76
N ILE A 17 18.31 -46.54 -52.44
CA ILE A 17 19.47 -47.28 -51.90
C ILE A 17 20.52 -47.35 -53.01
N ILE A 18 21.79 -47.04 -52.71
CA ILE A 18 22.90 -47.11 -53.67
C ILE A 18 23.99 -48.00 -53.07
N MET A 19 24.23 -49.15 -53.69
CA MET A 19 25.22 -50.14 -53.24
C MET A 19 26.35 -50.23 -54.28
N PRO A 20 27.48 -49.54 -54.06
CA PRO A 20 28.62 -49.65 -54.96
C PRO A 20 29.23 -51.05 -54.86
N CYS A 21 29.52 -51.66 -56.00
CA CYS A 21 30.39 -52.84 -56.00
C CYS A 21 31.81 -52.36 -55.65
N ARG A 22 32.30 -52.69 -54.45
CA ARG A 22 33.58 -52.16 -53.93
C ARG A 22 34.81 -52.97 -54.37
N GLN A 23 34.59 -54.01 -55.17
CA GLN A 23 35.63 -54.78 -55.82
C GLN A 23 36.12 -54.03 -57.06
N GLU A 24 37.44 -53.91 -57.23
CA GLU A 24 38.03 -53.39 -58.48
C GLU A 24 37.65 -54.30 -59.64
N VAL A 25 37.21 -53.70 -60.75
CA VAL A 25 36.69 -54.41 -61.92
C VAL A 25 37.85 -55.10 -62.66
N PRO A 26 37.88 -56.44 -62.77
CA PRO A 26 38.95 -57.15 -63.47
C PRO A 26 38.94 -56.86 -64.98
N ASP A 27 40.13 -56.81 -65.60
CA ASP A 27 40.30 -56.63 -67.05
C ASP A 27 39.69 -57.79 -67.86
N ASP A 28 39.66 -58.99 -67.27
CA ASP A 28 39.13 -60.26 -67.81
C ASP A 28 37.67 -60.54 -67.39
N LEU A 29 36.95 -59.54 -66.88
CA LEU A 29 35.56 -59.71 -66.44
C LEU A 29 34.65 -60.24 -67.55
N MET A 30 33.94 -61.35 -67.29
CA MET A 30 32.89 -61.88 -68.17
C MET A 30 31.52 -61.22 -67.88
N PHE A 31 31.18 -61.11 -66.60
CA PHE A 31 29.94 -60.49 -66.12
C PHE A 31 29.96 -60.16 -64.63
N GLY A 32 29.14 -59.17 -64.26
CA GLY A 32 28.76 -58.90 -62.87
C GLY A 32 27.33 -59.39 -62.58
N LYS A 33 27.10 -59.88 -61.36
CA LYS A 33 25.79 -60.24 -60.81
C LYS A 33 25.58 -59.57 -59.46
N TRP A 34 24.32 -59.41 -59.07
CA TRP A 34 23.93 -59.15 -57.70
C TRP A 34 22.95 -60.23 -57.21
N LYS A 35 23.22 -60.72 -56.00
CA LYS A 35 22.33 -61.57 -55.21
C LYS A 35 21.98 -60.88 -53.89
N TYR A 36 20.92 -61.32 -53.22
CA TYR A 36 20.76 -61.15 -51.78
C TYR A 36 20.62 -62.50 -51.10
N GLU A 37 20.96 -62.53 -49.82
CA GLU A 37 20.92 -63.72 -48.96
C GLU A 37 19.88 -63.53 -47.85
N MET A 38 19.19 -64.62 -47.52
CA MET A 38 18.29 -64.70 -46.37
C MET A 38 18.70 -65.88 -45.48
N THR A 39 18.48 -65.77 -44.17
CA THR A 39 18.96 -66.77 -43.20
C THR A 39 18.30 -68.13 -43.44
N ASN A 40 19.13 -69.15 -43.69
CA ASN A 40 18.73 -70.54 -43.98
C ASN A 40 18.00 -70.76 -45.31
N GLU A 41 18.06 -69.81 -46.25
CA GLU A 41 17.51 -69.94 -47.60
C GLU A 41 18.60 -69.88 -48.68
N SER A 42 18.26 -70.27 -49.91
CA SER A 42 19.17 -70.12 -51.05
C SER A 42 19.26 -68.65 -51.48
N PRO A 43 20.43 -68.18 -51.97
CA PRO A 43 20.58 -66.80 -52.43
C PRO A 43 19.70 -66.52 -53.64
N VAL A 44 19.05 -65.35 -53.64
CA VAL A 44 18.17 -64.91 -54.72
C VAL A 44 18.91 -63.90 -55.58
N PHE A 45 19.07 -64.21 -56.87
CA PHE A 45 19.64 -63.30 -57.86
C PHE A 45 18.61 -62.23 -58.26
N ILE A 46 19.08 -61.03 -58.56
CA ILE A 46 18.23 -59.87 -58.83
C ILE A 46 18.69 -59.02 -60.02
N ALA A 47 19.97 -59.04 -60.37
CA ALA A 47 20.51 -58.28 -61.51
C ALA A 47 21.74 -58.97 -62.10
N PHE A 48 21.88 -58.86 -63.43
CA PHE A 48 23.02 -59.37 -64.20
C PHE A 48 23.42 -58.36 -65.28
N ARG A 49 24.72 -58.15 -65.47
CA ARG A 49 25.28 -57.35 -66.56
C ARG A 49 26.52 -58.04 -67.10
N SER A 50 26.57 -58.29 -68.41
CA SER A 50 27.78 -58.78 -69.07
C SER A 50 28.72 -57.62 -69.40
N SER A 51 30.03 -57.87 -69.39
CA SER A 51 31.03 -56.90 -69.86
C SER A 51 30.90 -56.61 -71.36
N THR A 52 30.62 -57.64 -72.16
CA THR A 52 30.57 -57.57 -73.64
C THR A 52 29.23 -57.06 -74.19
N LYS A 53 28.16 -57.05 -73.40
CA LYS A 53 26.81 -56.64 -73.83
C LYS A 53 26.29 -55.49 -72.97
N LYS A 54 25.93 -54.36 -73.61
CA LYS A 54 25.38 -53.17 -72.92
C LYS A 54 24.02 -53.38 -72.25
N SER A 55 23.37 -54.54 -72.45
CA SER A 55 22.09 -54.90 -71.84
C SER A 55 22.25 -55.40 -70.40
N VAL A 56 21.48 -54.82 -69.48
CA VAL A 56 21.27 -55.38 -68.14
C VAL A 56 20.05 -56.32 -68.16
N HIS A 57 20.13 -57.43 -67.42
CA HIS A 57 19.01 -58.30 -67.10
C HIS A 57 18.65 -58.15 -65.62
N TYR A 58 17.36 -58.30 -65.30
CA TYR A 58 16.84 -58.34 -63.94
C TYR A 58 15.91 -59.54 -63.81
N ASP A 59 16.11 -60.33 -62.77
CA ASP A 59 15.32 -61.52 -62.45
C ASP A 59 13.93 -61.08 -61.93
N ASP A 60 12.86 -61.86 -62.20
CA ASP A 60 11.48 -61.45 -61.87
C ASP A 60 11.13 -61.67 -60.39
N VAL A 61 11.79 -60.92 -59.50
CA VAL A 61 11.53 -60.90 -58.05
C VAL A 61 10.49 -59.81 -57.74
N PRO A 62 9.26 -60.16 -57.28
CA PRO A 62 8.15 -59.22 -57.18
C PRO A 62 8.45 -57.95 -56.37
N ASP A 63 9.16 -58.07 -55.25
CA ASP A 63 9.49 -56.95 -54.35
C ASP A 63 10.41 -55.89 -54.96
N TYR A 64 11.11 -56.23 -56.05
CA TYR A 64 12.08 -55.39 -56.73
C TYR A 64 11.64 -54.98 -58.16
N LYS A 65 10.48 -55.45 -58.62
CA LYS A 65 9.96 -55.23 -59.98
C LYS A 65 9.84 -53.72 -60.28
N GLY A 66 10.61 -53.24 -61.25
CA GLY A 66 10.68 -51.81 -61.62
C GLY A 66 11.45 -50.90 -60.65
N ARG A 67 12.05 -51.43 -59.58
CA ARG A 67 12.82 -50.66 -58.58
C ARG A 67 14.33 -50.68 -58.82
N LEU A 68 14.85 -51.71 -59.49
CA LEU A 68 16.29 -51.91 -59.69
C LEU A 68 16.88 -51.05 -60.82
N SER A 69 18.15 -50.71 -60.67
CA SER A 69 19.00 -50.15 -61.72
C SER A 69 20.46 -50.57 -61.50
N LEU A 70 21.11 -51.16 -62.49
CA LEU A 70 22.54 -51.55 -62.43
C LEU A 70 23.39 -50.69 -63.39
N SER A 71 24.35 -49.95 -62.84
CA SER A 71 25.19 -49.00 -63.58
C SER A 71 26.26 -49.69 -64.45
N GLU A 72 27.11 -48.90 -65.13
CA GLU A 72 28.28 -49.39 -65.85
C GLU A 72 29.41 -49.86 -64.92
N ASN A 73 29.61 -49.20 -63.78
CA ASN A 73 30.54 -49.61 -62.72
C ASN A 73 29.90 -50.60 -61.72
N TYR A 74 28.96 -51.44 -62.18
CA TYR A 74 28.29 -52.51 -61.41
C TYR A 74 27.66 -52.09 -60.07
N THR A 75 27.40 -50.81 -59.85
CA THR A 75 26.68 -50.27 -58.68
C THR A 75 25.20 -50.57 -58.84
N LEU A 76 24.63 -51.26 -57.85
CA LEU A 76 23.20 -51.56 -57.81
C LEU A 76 22.47 -50.44 -57.06
N SER A 77 21.42 -49.90 -57.66
CA SER A 77 20.50 -48.96 -57.03
C SER A 77 19.10 -49.56 -56.90
N ILE A 78 18.45 -49.35 -55.76
CA ILE A 78 17.07 -49.79 -55.47
C ILE A 78 16.23 -48.57 -55.11
N LYS A 79 15.27 -48.19 -55.96
CA LYS A 79 14.38 -47.04 -55.76
C LYS A 79 13.30 -47.34 -54.71
N ASN A 80 12.85 -46.29 -54.02
CA ASN A 80 11.77 -46.34 -53.03
C ASN A 80 12.07 -47.38 -51.93
N ALA A 81 13.09 -47.12 -51.12
CA ALA A 81 13.59 -48.00 -50.07
C ALA A 81 12.50 -48.38 -49.04
N ARG A 82 12.48 -49.64 -48.62
CA ARG A 82 11.52 -50.24 -47.70
C ARG A 82 12.25 -51.05 -46.64
N ILE A 83 11.62 -51.23 -45.48
CA ILE A 83 12.14 -52.09 -44.40
C ILE A 83 12.37 -53.54 -44.88
N SER A 84 11.57 -54.02 -45.84
CA SER A 84 11.77 -55.33 -46.50
C SER A 84 13.14 -55.47 -47.19
N ASP A 85 13.78 -54.35 -47.55
CA ASP A 85 15.08 -54.33 -48.21
C ASP A 85 16.26 -54.41 -47.23
N GLU A 86 16.03 -54.46 -45.90
CA GLU A 86 17.10 -54.75 -44.93
C GLU A 86 17.62 -56.19 -45.08
N LYS A 87 18.57 -56.37 -46.01
CA LYS A 87 19.16 -57.67 -46.36
C LYS A 87 20.68 -57.56 -46.53
N ARG A 88 21.34 -58.72 -46.57
CA ARG A 88 22.72 -58.85 -47.05
C ARG A 88 22.70 -59.03 -48.56
N PHE A 89 23.06 -57.98 -49.30
CA PHE A 89 23.30 -58.04 -50.73
C PHE A 89 24.77 -58.37 -51.00
N VAL A 90 25.06 -58.97 -52.15
CA VAL A 90 26.42 -59.31 -52.55
C VAL A 90 26.62 -58.99 -54.03
N CYS A 91 27.62 -58.15 -54.33
CA CYS A 91 28.13 -58.02 -55.68
C CYS A 91 29.00 -59.25 -56.00
N MET A 92 28.82 -59.83 -57.18
CA MET A 92 29.64 -60.93 -57.68
C MET A 92 30.25 -60.51 -59.02
N LEU A 93 31.57 -60.37 -59.08
CA LEU A 93 32.30 -60.18 -60.35
C LEU A 93 32.93 -61.51 -60.76
N VAL A 94 32.66 -61.95 -61.98
CA VAL A 94 33.04 -63.29 -62.47
C VAL A 94 33.94 -63.16 -63.69
N THR A 95 35.11 -63.80 -63.62
CA THR A 95 36.07 -63.97 -64.71
C THR A 95 36.11 -65.45 -65.14
N GLU A 96 37.04 -65.83 -66.02
CA GLU A 96 37.18 -67.24 -66.44
C GLU A 96 37.70 -68.13 -65.28
N ASP A 97 38.66 -67.62 -64.50
CA ASP A 97 39.33 -68.35 -63.42
C ASP A 97 38.75 -68.11 -62.02
N ASN A 98 38.02 -67.01 -61.76
CA ASN A 98 37.63 -66.63 -60.40
C ASN A 98 36.24 -65.95 -60.25
N VAL A 99 35.71 -66.01 -59.02
CA VAL A 99 34.51 -65.30 -58.56
C VAL A 99 34.85 -64.43 -57.36
N PHE A 100 34.77 -63.11 -57.53
CA PHE A 100 34.97 -62.14 -56.45
C PHE A 100 33.61 -61.76 -55.84
N GLU A 101 33.39 -62.07 -54.56
CA GLU A 101 32.16 -61.70 -53.84
C GLU A 101 32.40 -60.56 -52.84
N GLU A 102 31.66 -59.46 -52.98
CA GLU A 102 31.78 -58.26 -52.14
C GLU A 102 30.42 -57.93 -51.46
N PRO A 103 30.29 -58.15 -50.15
CA PRO A 103 29.00 -58.07 -49.45
C PRO A 103 28.69 -56.68 -48.87
N THR A 104 27.43 -56.29 -48.99
CA THR A 104 26.85 -55.05 -48.45
C THR A 104 25.61 -55.38 -47.59
N ILE A 105 25.59 -54.91 -46.35
CA ILE A 105 24.39 -54.91 -45.50
C ILE A 105 23.60 -53.63 -45.81
N VAL A 106 22.31 -53.75 -46.10
CA VAL A 106 21.41 -52.59 -46.15
C VAL A 106 20.77 -52.36 -44.79
N LYS A 107 20.79 -51.10 -44.35
CA LYS A 107 20.00 -50.62 -43.21
C LYS A 107 19.11 -49.45 -43.65
N VAL A 108 17.85 -49.50 -43.26
CA VAL A 108 16.81 -48.54 -43.65
C VAL A 108 16.36 -47.79 -42.41
N PHE A 109 16.23 -46.48 -42.54
CA PHE A 109 15.82 -45.60 -41.45
C PHE A 109 14.65 -44.72 -41.90
N LYS A 110 13.65 -44.53 -41.06
CA LYS A 110 12.63 -43.50 -41.26
C LYS A 110 12.59 -42.58 -40.04
N ARG A 111 12.85 -41.30 -40.28
CA ARG A 111 12.67 -40.24 -39.29
C ARG A 111 11.17 -40.16 -38.92
N PRO A 112 10.81 -40.17 -37.63
CA PRO A 112 9.42 -40.03 -37.22
C PRO A 112 8.82 -38.66 -37.58
N SER A 113 7.49 -38.58 -37.49
CA SER A 113 6.79 -37.30 -37.51
C SER A 113 7.29 -36.37 -36.40
N GLN A 114 7.03 -35.07 -36.56
CA GLN A 114 7.07 -34.14 -35.44
C GLN A 114 6.22 -34.70 -34.28
N PRO A 115 6.75 -34.76 -33.04
CA PRO A 115 5.96 -35.21 -31.89
C PRO A 115 4.94 -34.15 -31.49
N GLU A 116 3.71 -34.61 -31.26
CA GLU A 116 2.57 -33.78 -30.86
C GLU A 116 1.94 -34.32 -29.58
N ILE A 117 1.53 -33.43 -28.67
CA ILE A 117 0.81 -33.82 -27.46
C ILE A 117 -0.69 -33.78 -27.76
N LEU A 118 -1.29 -34.96 -27.89
CA LEU A 118 -2.71 -35.19 -28.14
C LEU A 118 -3.45 -35.53 -26.82
N HIS A 119 -4.77 -35.66 -26.90
CA HIS A 119 -5.64 -36.05 -25.77
C HIS A 119 -5.40 -35.24 -24.48
N GLN A 120 -5.17 -33.93 -24.65
CA GLN A 120 -4.77 -32.99 -23.61
C GLN A 120 -5.82 -32.84 -22.50
N ALA A 121 -5.35 -32.63 -21.27
CA ALA A 121 -6.21 -32.23 -20.16
C ALA A 121 -6.71 -30.79 -20.32
N ASN A 122 -8.03 -30.58 -20.23
CA ASN A 122 -8.59 -29.23 -20.17
C ASN A 122 -8.16 -28.47 -18.89
N VAL A 123 -8.05 -29.19 -17.77
CA VAL A 123 -7.73 -28.65 -16.44
C VAL A 123 -6.99 -29.71 -15.61
N LEU A 124 -5.90 -29.30 -14.95
CA LEU A 124 -5.12 -30.13 -14.03
C LEU A 124 -5.43 -29.74 -12.57
N GLU A 125 -6.00 -30.66 -11.78
CA GLU A 125 -6.34 -30.40 -10.36
C GLU A 125 -5.18 -30.78 -9.43
N THR A 126 -4.80 -29.88 -8.51
CA THR A 126 -3.82 -30.22 -7.46
C THR A 126 -4.27 -31.36 -6.56
N GLU A 127 -3.27 -32.03 -5.97
CA GLU A 127 -3.42 -33.21 -5.09
C GLU A 127 -3.95 -34.50 -5.72
N LYS A 128 -4.37 -34.49 -7.00
CA LYS A 128 -4.77 -35.70 -7.74
C LYS A 128 -3.76 -36.02 -8.85
N LEU A 129 -3.49 -37.30 -9.08
CA LEU A 129 -2.84 -37.75 -10.31
C LEU A 129 -3.87 -37.72 -11.45
N LYS A 130 -3.59 -37.00 -12.54
CA LYS A 130 -4.51 -36.82 -13.67
C LYS A 130 -3.76 -37.00 -14.99
N MET A 131 -4.39 -37.63 -15.99
CA MET A 131 -3.84 -37.67 -17.35
C MET A 131 -3.63 -36.23 -17.84
N LEU A 132 -2.43 -35.91 -18.33
CA LEU A 132 -2.05 -34.61 -18.88
C LEU A 132 -2.18 -34.59 -20.40
N GLY A 133 -1.79 -35.69 -21.05
CA GLY A 133 -1.89 -35.89 -22.49
C GLY A 133 -1.05 -37.07 -22.96
N GLU A 134 -1.04 -37.29 -24.27
CA GLU A 134 -0.32 -38.35 -24.94
C GLU A 134 0.61 -37.76 -26.01
N CYS A 135 1.92 -37.89 -25.83
CA CYS A 135 2.90 -37.54 -26.84
C CYS A 135 2.92 -38.63 -27.92
N VAL A 136 2.60 -38.28 -29.16
CA VAL A 136 2.52 -39.22 -30.29
C VAL A 136 3.51 -38.83 -31.37
N ALA A 137 4.27 -39.80 -31.86
CA ALA A 137 5.15 -39.66 -33.02
C ALA A 137 5.00 -40.87 -33.94
N ARG A 138 4.71 -40.61 -35.21
CA ARG A 138 4.35 -41.62 -36.22
C ARG A 138 5.53 -41.96 -37.10
N ASP A 139 5.42 -43.03 -37.86
CA ASP A 139 6.31 -43.34 -38.98
C ASP A 139 7.81 -43.50 -38.64
N SER A 140 8.17 -43.88 -37.42
CA SER A 140 9.56 -44.18 -37.06
C SER A 140 10.00 -45.54 -37.63
N TYR A 141 11.26 -45.67 -38.04
CA TYR A 141 11.95 -46.97 -38.07
C TYR A 141 13.48 -46.79 -37.91
N PRO A 142 14.15 -47.53 -37.00
CA PRO A 142 13.59 -48.39 -35.95
C PRO A 142 12.67 -47.63 -34.97
N GLU A 143 12.13 -48.31 -33.97
CA GLU A 143 11.47 -47.61 -32.86
C GLU A 143 12.47 -46.73 -32.08
N GLY A 144 11.94 -45.66 -31.49
CA GLY A 144 12.66 -44.78 -30.58
C GLY A 144 12.07 -44.83 -29.16
N ASN A 145 12.54 -43.90 -28.32
CA ASN A 145 11.97 -43.64 -26.99
C ASN A 145 11.38 -42.23 -26.92
N ILE A 146 10.37 -42.03 -26.07
CA ILE A 146 9.79 -40.73 -25.76
C ILE A 146 10.23 -40.28 -24.36
N THR A 147 10.74 -39.05 -24.24
CA THR A 147 11.06 -38.40 -22.97
C THR A 147 10.11 -37.23 -22.72
N TRP A 148 9.59 -37.10 -21.51
CA TRP A 148 8.76 -35.96 -21.11
C TRP A 148 9.57 -34.91 -20.36
N TYR A 149 9.19 -33.64 -20.49
CA TYR A 149 9.86 -32.49 -19.89
C TYR A 149 8.86 -31.57 -19.19
N LYS A 150 9.34 -30.90 -18.13
CA LYS A 150 8.67 -29.79 -17.45
C LYS A 150 9.67 -28.65 -17.26
N ASN A 151 9.38 -27.48 -17.81
CA ASN A 151 10.28 -26.32 -17.84
C ASN A 151 11.69 -26.69 -18.34
N GLY A 152 11.78 -27.51 -19.41
CA GLY A 152 13.04 -28.02 -19.96
C GLY A 152 13.74 -29.13 -19.16
N ASN A 153 13.26 -29.49 -17.96
CA ASN A 153 13.84 -30.55 -17.14
C ASN A 153 13.13 -31.88 -17.40
N VAL A 154 13.87 -32.99 -17.46
CA VAL A 154 13.32 -34.34 -17.69
C VAL A 154 12.38 -34.75 -16.53
N LEU A 155 11.20 -35.26 -16.87
CA LEU A 155 10.28 -35.89 -15.94
C LEU A 155 10.63 -37.38 -15.79
N HIS A 156 11.10 -37.77 -14.61
CA HIS A 156 11.34 -39.17 -14.25
C HIS A 156 10.09 -39.81 -13.66
N HIS A 157 9.91 -41.12 -13.87
CA HIS A 157 8.74 -41.85 -13.38
C HIS A 157 8.73 -41.93 -11.83
N ASP A 158 7.67 -41.44 -11.22
CA ASP A 158 7.35 -41.52 -9.80
C ASP A 158 5.88 -41.95 -9.65
N ALA A 159 5.62 -43.09 -9.01
CA ALA A 159 4.27 -43.60 -8.81
C ALA A 159 3.36 -42.65 -8.00
N GLY A 160 3.92 -41.72 -7.21
CA GLY A 160 3.18 -40.73 -6.45
C GLY A 160 2.84 -39.44 -7.21
N ALA A 161 3.50 -39.15 -8.34
CA ALA A 161 3.36 -37.85 -9.01
C ALA A 161 3.56 -37.81 -10.54
N VAL A 162 4.23 -38.79 -11.14
CA VAL A 162 4.63 -38.82 -12.56
C VAL A 162 4.56 -40.25 -13.10
N VAL A 163 3.41 -40.65 -13.63
CA VAL A 163 3.26 -41.98 -14.25
C VAL A 163 3.34 -41.83 -15.77
N ILE A 164 4.42 -42.34 -16.35
CA ILE A 164 4.69 -42.35 -17.80
C ILE A 164 4.53 -43.79 -18.29
N ARG A 165 3.79 -43.98 -19.40
CA ARG A 165 3.66 -45.26 -20.09
C ARG A 165 3.99 -45.08 -21.56
N LEU A 166 4.85 -45.94 -22.11
CA LEU A 166 5.22 -45.96 -23.53
C LEU A 166 4.59 -47.18 -24.19
N GLU A 167 3.90 -46.96 -25.31
CA GLU A 167 3.25 -47.99 -26.11
C GLU A 167 3.63 -47.78 -27.59
N ASN A 168 4.19 -48.80 -28.21
CA ASN A 168 4.61 -48.78 -29.61
C ASN A 168 3.68 -49.67 -30.44
N THR A 169 3.21 -49.16 -31.57
CA THR A 169 2.32 -49.86 -32.52
C THR A 169 2.97 -49.94 -33.89
N VAL A 170 2.74 -51.02 -34.63
CA VAL A 170 3.38 -51.27 -35.93
C VAL A 170 2.34 -51.35 -37.04
N ASP A 171 2.52 -50.55 -38.09
CA ASP A 171 1.79 -50.72 -39.35
C ASP A 171 2.28 -52.00 -40.05
N ARG A 172 1.38 -52.99 -40.14
CA ARG A 172 1.65 -54.30 -40.74
C ARG A 172 1.95 -54.26 -42.24
N SER A 173 1.64 -53.16 -42.93
CA SER A 173 1.85 -53.00 -44.38
C SER A 173 3.19 -52.36 -44.74
N THR A 174 3.70 -51.48 -43.88
CA THR A 174 4.97 -50.75 -44.11
C THR A 174 6.12 -51.22 -43.21
N GLY A 175 5.80 -51.79 -42.04
CA GLY A 175 6.76 -52.11 -40.97
C GLY A 175 7.08 -50.93 -40.04
N LEU A 176 6.42 -49.78 -40.21
CA LEU A 176 6.72 -48.55 -39.48
C LEU A 176 6.08 -48.52 -38.09
N PHE A 177 6.78 -47.89 -37.15
CA PHE A 177 6.33 -47.70 -35.77
C PHE A 177 5.61 -46.36 -35.58
N THR A 178 4.46 -46.38 -34.92
CA THR A 178 3.93 -45.21 -34.20
C THR A 178 4.16 -45.41 -32.70
N MET A 179 4.87 -44.46 -32.11
CA MET A 179 5.20 -44.39 -30.70
C MET A 179 4.22 -43.45 -29.99
N THR A 180 3.62 -43.93 -28.91
CA THR A 180 2.71 -43.14 -28.06
C THR A 180 3.20 -43.21 -26.62
N SER A 181 3.34 -42.07 -25.95
CA SER A 181 3.62 -42.02 -24.52
C SER A 181 2.57 -41.21 -23.79
N SER A 182 1.83 -41.85 -22.87
CA SER A 182 0.90 -41.15 -21.99
C SER A 182 1.61 -40.67 -20.72
N LEU A 183 1.30 -39.45 -20.29
CA LEU A 183 1.75 -38.87 -19.03
C LEU A 183 0.54 -38.61 -18.12
N GLN A 184 0.57 -39.19 -16.92
CA GLN A 184 -0.27 -38.78 -15.80
C GLN A 184 0.58 -37.99 -14.80
N TYR A 185 0.11 -36.83 -14.40
CA TYR A 185 0.84 -35.89 -13.57
C TYR A 185 0.03 -35.47 -12.33
N LYS A 186 0.71 -35.29 -11.19
CA LYS A 186 0.15 -34.69 -9.97
C LYS A 186 0.63 -33.23 -9.89
N PRO A 187 -0.17 -32.25 -10.33
CA PRO A 187 0.26 -30.86 -10.42
C PRO A 187 0.35 -30.21 -9.04
N LYS A 188 1.21 -29.20 -8.94
CA LYS A 188 1.37 -28.34 -7.75
C LYS A 188 0.93 -26.91 -8.09
N LYS A 189 0.59 -26.11 -7.08
CA LYS A 189 0.19 -24.69 -7.25
C LYS A 189 1.21 -23.82 -8.00
N ALA A 190 2.51 -24.15 -7.88
CA ALA A 190 3.59 -23.52 -8.63
C ALA A 190 3.55 -23.80 -10.15
N ASP A 191 2.76 -24.77 -10.60
CA ASP A 191 2.79 -25.29 -11.96
C ASP A 191 1.81 -24.58 -12.90
N ALA A 192 1.04 -23.60 -12.41
CA ALA A 192 0.09 -22.80 -13.19
C ALA A 192 0.73 -21.93 -14.31
N LYS A 193 2.06 -21.99 -14.46
CA LYS A 193 2.84 -21.42 -15.58
C LYS A 193 3.89 -22.40 -16.10
N ALA A 194 3.82 -23.67 -15.73
CA ALA A 194 4.78 -24.67 -16.15
C ALA A 194 4.53 -25.08 -17.60
N GLN A 195 5.61 -25.15 -18.38
CA GLN A 195 5.63 -25.61 -19.75
C GLN A 195 5.93 -27.11 -19.78
N PHE A 196 5.10 -27.88 -20.45
CA PHE A 196 5.29 -29.30 -20.69
C PHE A 196 5.53 -29.56 -22.18
N SER A 197 6.53 -30.36 -22.48
CA SER A 197 6.86 -30.83 -23.83
C SER A 197 7.33 -32.28 -23.77
N CYS A 198 7.44 -32.92 -24.93
CA CYS A 198 8.08 -34.22 -25.06
C CYS A 198 9.18 -34.19 -26.13
N SER A 199 10.09 -35.16 -26.10
CA SER A 199 11.02 -35.43 -27.19
C SER A 199 10.95 -36.88 -27.62
N VAL A 200 11.32 -37.11 -28.88
CA VAL A 200 11.48 -38.43 -29.49
C VAL A 200 12.94 -38.61 -29.82
N THR A 201 13.60 -39.57 -29.16
CA THR A 201 14.96 -40.00 -29.49
C THR A 201 14.88 -41.25 -30.35
N TYR A 202 15.36 -41.17 -31.60
CA TYR A 202 15.34 -42.26 -32.58
C TYR A 202 16.75 -42.50 -33.15
N ASN A 203 16.91 -43.60 -33.91
CA ASN A 203 18.12 -43.89 -34.66
C ASN A 203 17.90 -43.51 -36.13
N GLY A 204 18.79 -42.69 -36.69
CA GLY A 204 18.83 -42.31 -38.10
C GLY A 204 20.13 -42.74 -38.79
N PRO A 205 20.30 -42.43 -40.08
CA PRO A 205 21.46 -42.86 -40.88
C PRO A 205 22.83 -42.42 -40.32
N SER A 206 22.86 -41.34 -39.50
CA SER A 206 24.08 -40.75 -38.95
C SER A 206 24.30 -41.04 -37.46
N GLY A 207 23.41 -41.76 -36.80
CA GLY A 207 23.45 -42.02 -35.35
C GLY A 207 22.10 -41.75 -34.66
N SER A 208 22.12 -41.50 -33.35
CA SER A 208 20.90 -41.14 -32.63
C SER A 208 20.59 -39.64 -32.76
N GLU A 209 19.35 -39.33 -33.10
CA GLU A 209 18.81 -37.98 -33.27
C GLU A 209 17.66 -37.75 -32.29
N THR A 210 17.31 -36.49 -32.01
CA THR A 210 16.20 -36.15 -31.11
C THR A 210 15.42 -34.96 -31.64
N ILE A 211 14.08 -35.07 -31.65
CA ILE A 211 13.14 -34.00 -32.02
C ILE A 211 12.29 -33.68 -30.79
N GLN A 212 12.08 -32.40 -30.48
CA GLN A 212 11.18 -31.96 -29.40
C GLN A 212 9.84 -31.44 -29.95
N SER A 213 8.77 -31.62 -29.18
CA SER A 213 7.44 -31.06 -29.45
C SER A 213 7.41 -29.56 -29.14
N GLU A 214 6.35 -28.90 -29.58
CA GLU A 214 5.95 -27.62 -29.01
C GLU A 214 5.66 -27.74 -27.50
N SER A 215 5.77 -26.62 -26.80
CA SER A 215 5.55 -26.54 -25.35
C SER A 215 4.13 -26.06 -25.03
N LEU A 216 3.43 -26.78 -24.14
CA LEU A 216 2.08 -26.47 -23.71
C LEU A 216 2.05 -26.01 -22.24
N VAL A 217 1.11 -25.12 -21.92
CA VAL A 217 0.80 -24.69 -20.55
C VAL A 217 -0.65 -25.04 -20.27
N PHE A 218 -0.92 -25.60 -19.09
CA PHE A 218 -2.23 -26.10 -18.68
C PHE A 218 -2.83 -25.21 -17.60
N ASP A 219 -4.16 -25.06 -17.57
CA ASP A 219 -4.85 -24.45 -16.44
C ASP A 219 -4.78 -25.38 -15.22
N VAL A 220 -4.18 -24.90 -14.13
CA VAL A 220 -3.97 -25.67 -12.90
C VAL A 220 -4.92 -25.15 -11.83
N HIS A 221 -5.92 -25.97 -11.48
CA HIS A 221 -6.88 -25.64 -10.43
C HIS A 221 -6.35 -26.06 -9.07
N TYR A 222 -6.42 -25.14 -8.11
CA TYR A 222 -5.91 -25.32 -6.75
C TYR A 222 -6.81 -24.61 -5.73
N PRO A 223 -6.97 -25.18 -4.51
CA PRO A 223 -7.83 -24.59 -3.50
C PRO A 223 -7.31 -23.23 -3.02
N THR A 224 -8.22 -22.46 -2.43
CA THR A 224 -7.84 -21.28 -1.63
C THR A 224 -7.15 -21.74 -0.34
N GLU A 225 -5.99 -21.15 -0.07
CA GLU A 225 -5.11 -21.37 1.10
C GLU A 225 -5.00 -20.11 1.98
N LYS A 226 -5.32 -18.94 1.42
CA LYS A 226 -5.39 -17.66 2.12
C LYS A 226 -6.62 -16.88 1.65
N VAL A 227 -7.42 -16.45 2.62
CA VAL A 227 -8.52 -15.48 2.44
C VAL A 227 -8.03 -14.11 2.90
N THR A 228 -8.49 -13.05 2.24
CA THR A 228 -8.23 -11.66 2.63
C THR A 228 -9.50 -10.81 2.51
N ILE A 229 -9.69 -9.92 3.48
CA ILE A 229 -10.77 -8.93 3.50
C ILE A 229 -10.19 -7.54 3.25
N GLN A 230 -10.88 -6.75 2.43
CA GLN A 230 -10.56 -5.37 2.09
C GLN A 230 -11.77 -4.49 2.43
N VAL A 231 -11.51 -3.27 2.89
CA VAL A 231 -12.57 -2.30 3.22
C VAL A 231 -12.56 -1.21 2.16
N LEU A 232 -13.63 -1.13 1.38
CA LEU A 232 -13.81 -0.14 0.32
C LEU A 232 -14.76 0.95 0.85
N SER A 233 -14.31 2.20 0.79
CA SER A 233 -15.08 3.39 1.17
C SER A 233 -14.78 4.53 0.20
N GLN A 234 -15.68 5.49 0.11
CA GLN A 234 -15.42 6.78 -0.57
C GLN A 234 -14.51 7.68 0.28
N SER A 235 -14.48 7.47 1.60
CA SER A 235 -13.70 8.21 2.58
C SER A 235 -12.45 7.42 3.02
N SER A 236 -11.32 8.10 3.19
CA SER A 236 -10.10 7.51 3.78
C SER A 236 -10.25 7.22 5.29
N THR A 237 -11.23 7.86 5.94
CA THR A 237 -11.59 7.69 7.34
C THR A 237 -13.11 7.54 7.44
N ILE A 238 -13.55 6.37 7.91
CA ILE A 238 -14.97 5.99 7.98
C ILE A 238 -15.63 6.75 9.12
N LYS A 239 -16.72 7.48 8.83
CA LYS A 239 -17.48 8.29 9.80
C LYS A 239 -18.88 7.72 10.03
N GLU A 240 -19.55 8.15 11.10
CA GLU A 240 -20.96 7.82 11.28
C GLU A 240 -21.82 8.38 10.14
N GLY A 241 -22.63 7.52 9.52
CA GLY A 241 -23.42 7.82 8.33
C GLY A 241 -22.73 7.52 6.99
N ASP A 242 -21.44 7.14 6.98
CA ASP A 242 -20.77 6.68 5.76
C ASP A 242 -21.34 5.30 5.31
N ASN A 243 -21.15 4.99 4.03
CA ASN A 243 -21.43 3.66 3.46
C ASN A 243 -20.11 2.98 3.11
N ILE A 244 -19.97 1.70 3.48
CA ILE A 244 -18.75 0.90 3.25
C ILE A 244 -19.10 -0.42 2.54
N THR A 245 -18.13 -0.98 1.81
CA THR A 245 -18.23 -2.32 1.22
C THR A 245 -17.05 -3.16 1.69
N LEU A 246 -17.35 -4.26 2.36
CA LEU A 246 -16.39 -5.30 2.65
C LEU A 246 -16.21 -6.14 1.38
N LYS A 247 -14.98 -6.32 0.90
CA LYS A 247 -14.66 -7.24 -0.20
C LYS A 247 -13.78 -8.37 0.31
N CYS A 248 -14.25 -9.60 0.18
CA CYS A 248 -13.49 -10.80 0.47
C CYS A 248 -12.84 -11.36 -0.81
N SER A 249 -11.68 -12.01 -0.70
CA SER A 249 -11.05 -12.71 -1.82
C SER A 249 -10.20 -13.88 -1.35
N GLY A 250 -10.27 -14.99 -2.08
CA GLY A 250 -9.48 -16.20 -1.86
C GLY A 250 -8.41 -16.40 -2.94
N ASN A 251 -7.21 -16.82 -2.55
CA ASN A 251 -6.07 -17.03 -3.45
C ASN A 251 -6.07 -18.37 -4.23
N GLY A 252 -7.25 -18.95 -4.50
CA GLY A 252 -7.43 -20.19 -5.26
C GLY A 252 -7.56 -19.96 -6.77
N ASN A 253 -7.54 -21.05 -7.54
CA ASN A 253 -7.92 -21.07 -8.95
C ASN A 253 -8.90 -22.23 -9.20
N PRO A 254 -10.15 -21.97 -9.65
CA PRO A 254 -10.78 -20.65 -9.73
C PRO A 254 -10.90 -19.99 -8.34
N PRO A 255 -11.04 -18.65 -8.28
CA PRO A 255 -11.32 -17.97 -7.02
C PRO A 255 -12.71 -18.36 -6.47
N PRO A 256 -12.92 -18.36 -5.15
CA PRO A 256 -14.24 -18.62 -4.56
C PRO A 256 -15.25 -17.55 -4.96
N GLN A 257 -16.49 -17.97 -5.21
CA GLN A 257 -17.58 -17.08 -5.65
C GLN A 257 -18.44 -16.56 -4.48
N GLU A 258 -18.43 -17.24 -3.34
CA GLU A 258 -19.21 -16.92 -2.15
C GLU A 258 -18.36 -17.01 -0.88
N PHE A 259 -18.72 -16.20 0.11
CA PHE A 259 -18.06 -16.10 1.41
C PHE A 259 -19.08 -15.88 2.52
N LEU A 260 -18.72 -16.22 3.76
CA LEU A 260 -19.45 -15.84 4.97
C LEU A 260 -18.78 -14.59 5.56
N PHE A 261 -19.53 -13.53 5.81
CA PHE A 261 -19.07 -12.30 6.46
C PHE A 261 -19.53 -12.26 7.92
N TYR A 262 -18.61 -11.98 8.84
CA TYR A 262 -18.88 -11.82 10.27
C TYR A 262 -18.62 -10.37 10.65
N ILE A 263 -19.65 -9.72 11.19
CA ILE A 263 -19.62 -8.31 11.59
C ILE A 263 -19.73 -8.17 13.11
N PRO A 264 -19.15 -7.13 13.74
CA PRO A 264 -19.19 -6.98 15.20
C PRO A 264 -20.61 -6.95 15.76
N GLY A 265 -20.92 -7.89 16.67
CA GLY A 265 -22.20 -8.01 17.35
C GLY A 265 -23.12 -9.11 16.81
N GLU A 266 -22.94 -9.56 15.57
CA GLU A 266 -23.71 -10.68 15.01
C GLU A 266 -23.06 -12.04 15.35
N THR A 267 -23.90 -13.04 15.62
CA THR A 267 -23.43 -14.40 15.98
C THR A 267 -23.34 -15.36 14.79
N GLU A 268 -23.97 -15.04 13.66
CA GLU A 268 -23.99 -15.88 12.46
C GLU A 268 -23.25 -15.23 11.29
N GLY A 269 -22.69 -16.06 10.40
CA GLY A 269 -21.97 -15.60 9.22
C GLY A 269 -22.93 -15.27 8.07
N ILE A 270 -22.94 -14.02 7.61
CA ILE A 270 -23.79 -13.55 6.52
C ILE A 270 -23.22 -14.06 5.19
N ARG A 271 -23.92 -15.00 4.54
CA ARG A 271 -23.55 -15.51 3.21
C ARG A 271 -23.79 -14.45 2.15
N SER A 272 -22.76 -14.16 1.35
CA SER A 272 -22.82 -13.25 0.20
C SER A 272 -21.85 -13.71 -0.89
N SER A 273 -21.71 -12.94 -1.96
CA SER A 273 -20.64 -13.11 -2.97
C SER A 273 -19.26 -12.74 -2.38
N ASP A 274 -18.32 -12.37 -3.24
CA ASP A 274 -17.10 -11.63 -2.88
C ASP A 274 -17.32 -10.31 -2.12
N THR A 275 -18.54 -9.77 -1.98
CA THR A 275 -18.79 -8.46 -1.36
C THR A 275 -20.00 -8.42 -0.42
N TYR A 276 -19.93 -7.58 0.60
CA TYR A 276 -21.03 -7.24 1.52
C TYR A 276 -21.06 -5.72 1.76
N ILE A 277 -22.23 -5.09 1.61
CA ILE A 277 -22.39 -3.63 1.67
C ILE A 277 -23.08 -3.26 2.99
N MET A 278 -22.50 -2.30 3.72
CA MET A 278 -23.09 -1.71 4.92
C MET A 278 -23.35 -0.23 4.69
N THR A 279 -24.56 0.23 5.01
CA THR A 279 -24.98 1.62 4.83
C THR A 279 -25.29 2.28 6.17
N ASP A 280 -25.13 3.61 6.25
CA ASP A 280 -25.42 4.41 7.44
C ASP A 280 -24.69 3.90 8.71
N VAL A 281 -23.38 3.60 8.59
CA VAL A 281 -22.64 2.93 9.67
C VAL A 281 -22.63 3.75 10.95
N ARG A 282 -22.76 3.08 12.09
CA ARG A 282 -22.89 3.69 13.43
C ARG A 282 -21.70 3.32 14.33
N ARG A 283 -21.44 4.09 15.38
CA ARG A 283 -20.25 3.92 16.25
C ARG A 283 -20.08 2.52 16.84
N ASN A 284 -21.16 1.79 17.09
CA ASN A 284 -21.16 0.40 17.56
C ASN A 284 -20.66 -0.62 16.52
N ALA A 285 -20.61 -0.25 15.23
CA ALA A 285 -19.98 -1.04 14.18
C ALA A 285 -18.43 -0.95 14.19
N THR A 286 -17.84 -0.31 15.20
CA THR A 286 -16.38 -0.36 15.44
C THR A 286 -15.97 -1.73 15.98
N GLY A 287 -15.08 -2.44 15.29
CA GLY A 287 -14.63 -3.76 15.74
C GLY A 287 -13.84 -4.53 14.68
N GLU A 288 -13.56 -5.81 14.97
CA GLU A 288 -12.94 -6.75 14.03
C GLU A 288 -14.00 -7.39 13.13
N TYR A 289 -13.79 -7.28 11.81
CA TYR A 289 -14.59 -7.87 10.75
C TYR A 289 -13.86 -9.07 10.16
N LYS A 290 -14.59 -10.12 9.80
CA LYS A 290 -14.01 -11.34 9.22
C LYS A 290 -14.76 -11.76 7.97
N CYS A 291 -14.08 -12.45 7.07
CA CYS A 291 -14.75 -13.31 6.10
C CYS A 291 -14.07 -14.69 6.03
N SER A 292 -14.86 -15.73 5.75
CA SER A 292 -14.40 -17.11 5.54
C SER A 292 -14.98 -17.72 4.27
N LEU A 293 -14.45 -18.88 3.88
CA LEU A 293 -15.09 -19.76 2.91
C LEU A 293 -16.32 -20.42 3.54
N THR A 294 -17.37 -20.70 2.76
CA THR A 294 -18.56 -21.43 3.22
C THR A 294 -18.24 -22.83 3.77
N ASP A 295 -17.21 -23.47 3.21
CA ASP A 295 -16.94 -24.89 3.41
C ASP A 295 -15.72 -25.17 4.32
N LYS A 296 -15.04 -24.11 4.82
CA LYS A 296 -13.79 -24.21 5.59
C LYS A 296 -13.58 -23.01 6.53
N ASP A 297 -13.04 -23.26 7.72
CA ASP A 297 -12.57 -22.26 8.72
C ASP A 297 -11.35 -21.42 8.29
N LEU A 298 -11.11 -21.27 6.98
CA LEU A 298 -10.08 -20.39 6.47
C LEU A 298 -10.61 -18.95 6.43
N THR A 299 -10.13 -18.14 7.37
CA THR A 299 -10.59 -16.76 7.59
C THR A 299 -9.55 -15.71 7.13
N GLY A 300 -10.03 -14.51 6.83
CA GLY A 300 -9.25 -13.28 6.84
C GLY A 300 -9.97 -12.20 7.65
N SER A 301 -9.23 -11.37 8.40
CA SER A 301 -9.82 -10.31 9.23
C SER A 301 -9.21 -8.92 9.02
N THR A 302 -9.95 -7.89 9.44
CA THR A 302 -9.56 -6.47 9.44
C THR A 302 -10.32 -5.73 10.54
N THR A 303 -9.78 -4.61 11.03
CA THR A 303 -10.43 -3.81 12.09
C THR A 303 -10.91 -2.48 11.51
N ILE A 304 -12.18 -2.17 11.72
CA ILE A 304 -12.80 -0.91 11.31
C ILE A 304 -13.04 -0.03 12.55
N THR A 305 -12.72 1.25 12.44
CA THR A 305 -13.06 2.28 13.43
C THR A 305 -14.04 3.26 12.79
N VAL A 306 -15.22 3.43 13.39
CA VAL A 306 -16.22 4.39 12.93
C VAL A 306 -16.07 5.69 13.70
N HIS A 307 -15.73 6.77 13.01
CA HIS A 307 -15.41 8.06 13.62
C HIS A 307 -16.65 8.92 13.85
N TYR A 308 -16.80 9.38 15.10
CA TYR A 308 -17.86 10.28 15.55
C TYR A 308 -17.31 11.40 16.44
N LEU A 309 -18.09 12.48 16.54
CA LEU A 309 -17.83 13.66 17.36
C LEU A 309 -19.15 14.34 17.74
N ASP A 310 -19.58 14.16 18.98
CA ASP A 310 -20.71 14.84 19.61
C ASP A 310 -20.26 15.97 20.53
N LEU A 311 -21.10 16.99 20.64
CA LEU A 311 -20.85 18.18 21.46
C LEU A 311 -22.14 18.62 22.16
N GLN A 312 -22.12 18.59 23.49
CA GLN A 312 -23.20 19.05 24.35
C GLN A 312 -22.73 20.25 25.17
N LEU A 313 -23.56 21.29 25.22
CA LEU A 313 -23.29 22.53 25.95
C LEU A 313 -24.49 22.84 26.85
N ILE A 314 -24.25 22.97 28.15
CA ILE A 314 -25.26 23.18 29.17
C ILE A 314 -24.87 24.40 30.03
N PRO A 315 -25.71 25.45 30.11
CA PRO A 315 -26.84 25.72 29.20
C PRO A 315 -26.36 26.14 27.80
N SER A 316 -27.24 26.08 26.80
CA SER A 316 -27.01 26.59 25.45
C SER A 316 -28.26 27.27 24.89
N GLY A 317 -28.10 28.10 23.85
CA GLY A 317 -29.12 29.06 23.42
C GLY A 317 -28.95 30.39 24.14
N GLU A 318 -30.05 31.11 24.35
CA GLU A 318 -30.07 32.40 25.06
C GLU A 318 -30.38 32.17 26.55
N VAL A 319 -29.61 32.82 27.43
CA VAL A 319 -29.73 32.68 28.89
C VAL A 319 -29.61 34.06 29.54
N THR A 320 -30.68 34.48 30.19
CA THR A 320 -30.69 35.69 31.03
C THR A 320 -30.53 35.30 32.50
N LYS A 321 -29.62 35.99 33.19
CA LYS A 321 -29.31 35.79 34.62
C LYS A 321 -29.11 37.12 35.34
N GLN A 322 -29.35 37.17 36.63
CA GLN A 322 -29.12 38.36 37.44
C GLN A 322 -27.67 38.45 37.92
N VAL A 323 -27.17 39.67 38.09
CA VAL A 323 -25.85 39.96 38.66
C VAL A 323 -25.72 39.33 40.05
N GLY A 324 -24.59 38.69 40.30
CA GLY A 324 -24.32 37.94 41.52
C GLY A 324 -24.70 36.45 41.50
N GLU A 325 -25.59 36.01 40.60
CA GLU A 325 -25.96 34.59 40.49
C GLU A 325 -24.79 33.70 40.05
N ALA A 326 -24.80 32.43 40.44
CA ALA A 326 -23.92 31.41 39.89
C ALA A 326 -24.49 30.83 38.59
N LEU A 327 -23.62 30.55 37.61
CA LEU A 327 -23.98 29.91 36.36
C LEU A 327 -22.97 28.78 36.04
N PRO A 328 -23.29 27.51 36.39
CA PRO A 328 -22.47 26.38 35.98
C PRO A 328 -22.58 26.17 34.47
N VAL A 329 -21.47 26.41 33.76
CA VAL A 329 -21.36 26.13 32.32
C VAL A 329 -20.52 24.87 32.13
N SER A 330 -21.12 23.86 31.50
CA SER A 330 -20.46 22.60 31.14
C SER A 330 -20.51 22.40 29.64
N CYS A 331 -19.37 22.08 29.04
CA CYS A 331 -19.30 21.65 27.65
C CYS A 331 -18.63 20.27 27.60
N THR A 332 -19.40 19.25 27.26
CA THR A 332 -18.99 17.85 27.20
C THR A 332 -18.89 17.38 25.75
N ILE A 333 -17.90 16.52 25.50
CA ILE A 333 -17.66 15.90 24.20
C ILE A 333 -17.74 14.38 24.32
N SER A 334 -18.19 13.73 23.25
CA SER A 334 -18.07 12.28 23.08
C SER A 334 -17.54 12.01 21.69
N SER A 335 -16.42 11.31 21.57
CA SER A 335 -15.71 11.17 20.29
C SER A 335 -14.91 9.88 20.21
N SER A 336 -14.80 9.35 18.99
CA SER A 336 -14.03 8.14 18.64
C SER A 336 -12.52 8.18 18.95
N ARG A 337 -11.98 9.38 19.16
CA ARG A 337 -10.57 9.71 19.42
C ARG A 337 -10.53 10.95 20.32
N ASN A 338 -9.35 11.32 20.82
CA ASN A 338 -9.17 12.51 21.64
C ASN A 338 -9.43 13.79 20.83
N ALA A 339 -10.53 14.49 21.11
CA ALA A 339 -10.81 15.82 20.56
C ALA A 339 -10.47 16.91 21.58
N THR A 340 -10.07 18.10 21.09
CA THR A 340 -9.84 19.27 21.95
C THR A 340 -11.07 20.18 21.97
N VAL A 341 -11.30 20.83 23.12
CA VAL A 341 -12.35 21.84 23.30
C VAL A 341 -11.71 23.23 23.31
N LEU A 342 -12.26 24.13 22.50
CA LEU A 342 -11.91 25.53 22.41
C LEU A 342 -13.08 26.39 22.88
N TRP A 343 -12.80 27.33 23.76
CA TRP A 343 -13.75 28.37 24.15
C TRP A 343 -13.45 29.68 23.42
N ILE A 344 -14.49 30.34 22.94
CA ILE A 344 -14.44 31.65 22.31
C ILE A 344 -15.53 32.52 22.95
N LYS A 345 -15.17 33.70 23.47
CA LYS A 345 -16.12 34.73 23.88
C LYS A 345 -16.01 35.90 22.92
N ASP A 346 -17.13 36.33 22.33
CA ASP A 346 -17.22 37.54 21.48
C ASP A 346 -16.09 37.59 20.42
N ASN A 347 -15.95 36.49 19.69
CA ASN A 347 -14.89 36.21 18.68
C ASN A 347 -13.44 36.14 19.20
N THR A 348 -13.21 36.32 20.51
CA THR A 348 -11.90 36.21 21.17
C THR A 348 -11.70 34.83 21.79
N ARG A 349 -10.58 34.16 21.51
CA ARG A 349 -10.27 32.83 22.07
C ARG A 349 -9.94 32.95 23.57
N MET A 350 -10.58 32.13 24.40
CA MET A 350 -10.31 32.06 25.84
C MET A 350 -9.16 31.09 26.12
N GLN A 351 -8.36 31.36 27.16
CA GLN A 351 -7.31 30.44 27.63
C GLN A 351 -7.84 29.39 28.63
N THR A 352 -8.97 29.68 29.27
CA THR A 352 -9.58 28.85 30.31
C THR A 352 -11.06 28.60 30.01
N THR A 353 -11.61 27.51 30.54
CA THR A 353 -13.06 27.25 30.55
C THR A 353 -13.78 28.37 31.33
N PRO A 354 -14.91 28.92 30.82
CA PRO A 354 -15.74 29.86 31.58
C PRO A 354 -16.26 29.22 32.86
N SER A 355 -16.21 29.96 33.97
CA SER A 355 -16.68 29.52 35.28
C SER A 355 -17.24 30.73 36.03
N PHE A 356 -18.53 30.67 36.38
CA PHE A 356 -19.25 31.79 36.99
C PHE A 356 -19.79 31.40 38.36
N SER A 357 -19.00 31.64 39.40
CA SER A 357 -19.44 31.52 40.79
C SER A 357 -20.34 32.67 41.23
N SER A 358 -20.16 33.87 40.65
CA SER A 358 -20.99 35.05 40.90
C SER A 358 -20.88 36.05 39.75
N LEU A 359 -21.90 36.08 38.88
CA LEU A 359 -21.91 36.80 37.60
C LEU A 359 -21.74 38.32 37.73
N GLN A 360 -20.98 38.91 36.81
CA GLN A 360 -20.77 40.35 36.65
C GLN A 360 -21.28 40.82 35.27
N TYR A 361 -21.55 42.12 35.10
CA TYR A 361 -22.01 42.65 33.80
C TYR A 361 -21.02 42.41 32.63
N GLN A 362 -19.73 42.36 32.93
CA GLN A 362 -18.68 42.02 31.97
C GLN A 362 -18.68 40.53 31.53
N ASP A 363 -19.40 39.66 32.26
CA ASP A 363 -19.55 38.25 31.91
C ASP A 363 -20.64 38.05 30.84
N ALA A 364 -21.53 39.02 30.64
CA ALA A 364 -22.45 39.02 29.49
C ALA A 364 -21.68 38.97 28.16
N GLY A 365 -22.21 38.27 27.15
CA GLY A 365 -21.60 38.09 25.84
C GLY A 365 -21.90 36.74 25.19
N ASN A 366 -21.35 36.53 23.99
CA ASN A 366 -21.58 35.35 23.17
C ASN A 366 -20.46 34.32 23.35
N TYR A 367 -20.76 33.24 24.08
CA TYR A 367 -19.85 32.13 24.34
C TYR A 367 -20.07 31.00 23.34
N ILE A 368 -19.02 30.59 22.64
CA ILE A 368 -19.01 29.47 21.72
C ILE A 368 -18.07 28.41 22.29
N CYS A 369 -18.61 27.22 22.52
CA CYS A 369 -17.82 26.02 22.70
C CYS A 369 -17.65 25.36 21.32
N GLU A 370 -16.41 25.20 20.88
CA GLU A 370 -16.06 24.59 19.60
C GLU A 370 -15.13 23.38 19.82
N THR A 371 -15.36 22.30 19.09
CA THR A 371 -14.48 21.12 19.11
C THR A 371 -14.26 20.59 17.71
N THR A 372 -13.09 20.02 17.47
CA THR A 372 -12.69 19.46 16.18
C THR A 372 -11.81 18.25 16.41
N LEU A 373 -12.00 17.20 15.62
CA LEU A 373 -11.16 16.02 15.64
C LEU A 373 -10.15 16.11 14.49
N GLN A 374 -8.95 16.61 14.79
CA GLN A 374 -7.95 17.01 13.78
C GLN A 374 -7.49 15.87 12.86
N GLU A 375 -7.56 14.62 13.34
CA GLU A 375 -7.20 13.41 12.60
C GLU A 375 -8.25 12.97 11.57
N VAL A 376 -9.47 13.54 11.58
CA VAL A 376 -10.61 13.07 10.78
C VAL A 376 -11.34 14.22 10.08
N GLU A 377 -11.23 14.27 8.76
CA GLU A 377 -11.74 15.39 7.98
C GLU A 377 -13.28 15.52 8.04
N GLY A 378 -13.73 16.75 8.30
CA GLY A 378 -15.14 17.12 8.44
C GLY A 378 -15.73 16.96 9.84
N LEU A 379 -15.04 16.28 10.78
CA LEU A 379 -15.51 16.16 12.16
C LEU A 379 -15.17 17.42 12.97
N LYS A 380 -16.03 18.43 12.82
CA LYS A 380 -16.07 19.66 13.62
C LYS A 380 -17.48 19.96 14.12
N LYS A 381 -17.63 20.36 15.38
CA LYS A 381 -18.90 20.77 16.00
C LYS A 381 -18.72 22.07 16.78
N ARG A 382 -19.77 22.88 16.87
CA ARG A 382 -19.84 24.05 17.76
C ARG A 382 -21.24 24.21 18.35
N LYS A 383 -21.30 24.74 19.58
CA LYS A 383 -22.51 25.10 20.31
C LYS A 383 -22.33 26.49 20.92
N THR A 384 -23.43 27.20 21.11
CA THR A 384 -23.43 28.61 21.51
C THR A 384 -24.30 28.84 22.75
N LEU A 385 -23.84 29.74 23.61
CA LEU A 385 -24.50 30.28 24.78
C LEU A 385 -24.41 31.81 24.71
N LEU A 386 -25.53 32.48 24.44
CA LEU A 386 -25.64 33.93 24.57
C LEU A 386 -26.05 34.25 25.99
N LEU A 387 -25.14 34.82 26.77
CA LEU A 387 -25.34 35.15 28.18
C LEU A 387 -25.67 36.63 28.33
N THR A 388 -26.85 36.92 28.88
CA THR A 388 -27.27 38.26 29.30
C THR A 388 -27.23 38.33 30.82
N VAL A 389 -26.46 39.28 31.37
CA VAL A 389 -26.40 39.53 32.82
C VAL A 389 -27.15 40.83 33.12
N GLU A 390 -28.32 40.72 33.73
CA GLU A 390 -29.17 41.83 34.14
C GLU A 390 -28.91 42.27 35.59
N GLY A 391 -29.34 43.48 35.93
CA GLY A 391 -29.38 43.93 37.31
C GLY A 391 -29.37 45.45 37.44
N LYS A 392 -29.33 45.93 38.68
CA LYS A 392 -29.38 47.37 38.98
C LYS A 392 -28.05 48.10 38.72
N PRO A 393 -28.10 49.41 38.39
CA PRO A 393 -26.89 50.18 38.10
C PRO A 393 -25.96 50.23 39.31
N GLN A 394 -24.72 49.77 39.16
CA GLN A 394 -23.65 50.03 40.12
C GLN A 394 -22.94 51.33 39.73
N VAL A 395 -22.83 52.26 40.68
CA VAL A 395 -22.30 53.60 40.46
C VAL A 395 -21.06 53.85 41.30
N LYS A 396 -20.00 54.39 40.69
CA LYS A 396 -18.76 54.82 41.37
C LYS A 396 -18.35 56.19 40.83
N MET A 397 -18.25 57.19 41.71
CA MET A 397 -17.86 58.56 41.33
C MET A 397 -16.36 58.80 41.56
N THR A 398 -15.71 59.52 40.65
CA THR A 398 -14.36 60.07 40.82
C THR A 398 -14.32 61.56 40.48
N LYS A 399 -13.34 62.30 41.02
CA LYS A 399 -13.13 63.72 40.72
C LYS A 399 -11.68 64.00 40.33
N LYS A 400 -11.48 64.89 39.37
CA LYS A 400 -10.19 65.45 38.96
C LYS A 400 -10.30 66.97 39.00
N THR A 401 -9.28 67.65 39.53
CA THR A 401 -9.17 69.12 39.41
C THR A 401 -8.34 69.42 38.17
N SER A 402 -8.72 70.43 37.39
CA SER A 402 -7.98 70.85 36.20
C SER A 402 -6.61 71.43 36.55
N LEU A 403 -5.68 71.43 35.59
CA LEU A 403 -4.30 71.90 35.75
C LEU A 403 -4.21 73.37 36.20
N ASN A 404 -5.14 74.21 35.72
CA ASN A 404 -5.28 75.62 36.10
C ASN A 404 -6.08 75.83 37.41
N LYS A 405 -6.54 74.76 38.07
CA LYS A 405 -7.48 74.72 39.21
C LYS A 405 -8.85 75.37 38.99
N ALA A 406 -9.11 76.01 37.86
CA ALA A 406 -10.33 76.76 37.54
C ALA A 406 -11.55 75.89 37.18
N SER A 407 -11.41 74.57 37.20
CA SER A 407 -12.53 73.64 37.03
C SER A 407 -12.25 72.28 37.70
N LYS A 408 -13.32 71.50 37.91
CA LYS A 408 -13.28 70.14 38.44
C LYS A 408 -14.14 69.23 37.59
N THR A 409 -13.52 68.25 36.94
CA THR A 409 -14.21 67.19 36.19
C THR A 409 -14.67 66.12 37.17
N ILE A 410 -15.98 65.86 37.23
CA ILE A 410 -16.58 64.78 38.01
C ILE A 410 -17.01 63.68 37.04
N ILE A 411 -16.63 62.44 37.32
CA ILE A 411 -16.89 61.29 36.45
C ILE A 411 -17.71 60.29 37.23
N CYS A 412 -18.88 59.94 36.70
CA CYS A 412 -19.76 58.90 37.21
C CYS A 412 -19.54 57.64 36.37
N HIS A 413 -18.80 56.67 36.90
CA HIS A 413 -18.63 55.35 36.30
C HIS A 413 -19.86 54.51 36.62
N VAL A 414 -20.49 53.95 35.58
CA VAL A 414 -21.75 53.22 35.70
C VAL A 414 -21.61 51.85 35.04
N GLU A 415 -22.00 50.81 35.78
CA GLU A 415 -22.01 49.41 35.36
C GLU A 415 -23.41 48.84 35.57
N GLY A 416 -24.10 48.42 34.51
CA GLY A 416 -25.46 47.91 34.59
C GLY A 416 -26.06 47.55 33.23
N PHE A 417 -27.00 46.61 33.22
CA PHE A 417 -27.76 46.20 32.04
C PHE A 417 -29.22 45.88 32.42
N PRO A 418 -30.23 46.29 31.63
CA PRO A 418 -30.15 47.14 30.42
C PRO A 418 -29.54 48.51 30.68
N LYS A 419 -29.05 49.19 29.62
CA LYS A 419 -28.24 50.42 29.75
C LYS A 419 -28.95 51.46 30.63
N PRO A 420 -28.36 51.84 31.78
CA PRO A 420 -28.90 52.91 32.61
C PRO A 420 -28.88 54.26 31.88
N ALA A 421 -29.91 55.07 32.11
CA ALA A 421 -29.88 56.51 31.88
C ALA A 421 -29.19 57.20 33.05
N VAL A 422 -28.45 58.28 32.80
CA VAL A 422 -27.77 59.07 33.84
C VAL A 422 -28.36 60.47 33.94
N GLN A 423 -28.58 60.92 35.17
CA GLN A 423 -28.94 62.31 35.50
C GLN A 423 -27.97 62.83 36.55
N TRP A 424 -27.60 64.10 36.43
CA TRP A 424 -26.71 64.79 37.38
C TRP A 424 -27.47 65.91 38.07
N THR A 425 -27.35 66.00 39.39
CA THR A 425 -27.95 67.08 40.19
C THR A 425 -26.97 67.67 41.19
N ILE A 426 -27.09 68.98 41.46
CA ILE A 426 -26.40 69.63 42.57
C ILE A 426 -27.34 69.65 43.77
N ALA A 427 -27.00 68.93 44.84
CA ALA A 427 -27.92 68.68 45.95
C ALA A 427 -28.22 69.90 46.82
N SER A 428 -27.36 70.93 46.80
CA SER A 428 -27.59 72.20 47.52
C SER A 428 -28.58 73.14 46.83
N THR A 429 -28.82 72.97 45.52
CA THR A 429 -29.67 73.87 44.70
C THR A 429 -30.81 73.14 43.99
N GLY A 430 -30.79 71.81 43.96
CA GLY A 430 -31.73 70.98 43.18
C GLY A 430 -31.54 71.06 41.66
N THR A 431 -30.52 71.78 41.16
CA THR A 431 -30.35 72.03 39.73
C THR A 431 -29.90 70.77 38.99
N VAL A 432 -30.53 70.48 37.84
CA VAL A 432 -30.18 69.39 36.92
C VAL A 432 -29.11 69.88 35.94
N ILE A 433 -28.03 69.10 35.76
CA ILE A 433 -26.96 69.41 34.82
C ILE A 433 -27.23 68.68 33.50
N ASN A 434 -27.60 69.44 32.45
CA ASN A 434 -27.93 68.90 31.13
C ASN A 434 -26.71 68.72 30.21
N GLN A 435 -25.59 69.40 30.47
CA GLN A 435 -24.35 69.27 29.71
C GLN A 435 -23.51 68.13 30.31
N THR A 436 -23.51 66.98 29.65
CA THR A 436 -22.83 65.76 30.13
C THR A 436 -22.14 65.05 28.96
N GLU A 437 -20.95 64.49 29.19
CA GLU A 437 -20.26 63.65 28.20
C GLU A 437 -20.38 62.17 28.59
N GLU A 438 -20.97 61.32 27.74
CA GLU A 438 -20.92 59.87 27.93
C GLU A 438 -19.80 59.21 27.11
N THR A 439 -19.11 58.24 27.70
CA THR A 439 -18.32 57.26 26.94
C THR A 439 -19.24 56.27 26.21
N LYS A 440 -18.73 55.60 25.18
CA LYS A 440 -19.40 54.43 24.59
C LYS A 440 -19.74 53.40 25.67
N TYR A 441 -20.91 52.77 25.54
CA TYR A 441 -21.37 51.67 26.38
C TYR A 441 -20.81 50.35 25.84
N VAL A 442 -20.02 49.64 26.65
CA VAL A 442 -19.32 48.41 26.29
C VAL A 442 -19.34 47.45 27.47
N ASN A 443 -19.74 46.20 27.26
CA ASN A 443 -19.77 45.13 28.27
C ASN A 443 -20.46 45.55 29.58
N GLY A 444 -21.63 46.19 29.46
CA GLY A 444 -22.42 46.71 30.58
C GLY A 444 -21.89 48.00 31.22
N LYS A 445 -20.76 48.55 30.75
CA LYS A 445 -20.03 49.65 31.39
C LYS A 445 -19.95 50.90 30.52
N PHE A 446 -20.08 52.05 31.16
CA PHE A 446 -19.80 53.37 30.57
C PHE A 446 -19.39 54.36 31.67
N SER A 447 -19.17 55.62 31.31
CA SER A 447 -19.02 56.71 32.28
C SER A 447 -19.62 57.98 31.72
N SER A 448 -20.44 58.65 32.51
CA SER A 448 -20.87 60.03 32.26
C SER A 448 -19.89 60.98 32.96
N LYS A 449 -19.66 62.16 32.39
CA LYS A 449 -18.82 63.22 32.96
C LYS A 449 -19.57 64.54 32.98
N ILE A 450 -19.25 65.36 33.97
CA ILE A 450 -19.53 66.80 33.99
C ILE A 450 -18.24 67.56 34.33
N GLU A 451 -18.18 68.82 33.95
CA GLU A 451 -17.17 69.76 34.40
C GLU A 451 -17.86 70.92 35.10
N ILE A 452 -17.42 71.24 36.32
CA ILE A 452 -18.02 72.28 37.15
C ILE A 452 -16.94 73.19 37.74
N ALA A 453 -17.28 74.47 37.90
CA ALA A 453 -16.47 75.48 38.57
C ALA A 453 -17.24 76.05 39.78
N PRO A 454 -17.30 75.32 40.91
CA PRO A 454 -18.11 75.75 42.04
C PRO A 454 -17.41 76.80 42.90
N GLU A 455 -18.14 77.86 43.22
CA GLU A 455 -17.69 78.96 44.10
C GLU A 455 -17.73 78.54 45.59
N GLU A 456 -18.68 77.67 45.96
CA GLU A 456 -18.81 77.09 47.30
C GLU A 456 -18.58 75.57 47.32
N ASN A 457 -18.59 74.95 48.51
CA ASN A 457 -18.51 73.50 48.67
C ASN A 457 -19.84 72.84 48.30
N VAL A 458 -19.96 72.30 47.08
CA VAL A 458 -21.20 71.68 46.57
C VAL A 458 -21.20 70.15 46.67
N THR A 459 -22.34 69.58 47.00
CA THR A 459 -22.56 68.12 46.89
C THR A 459 -23.14 67.80 45.51
N VAL A 460 -22.36 67.10 44.70
CA VAL A 460 -22.77 66.63 43.36
C VAL A 460 -23.33 65.22 43.48
N THR A 461 -24.49 64.98 42.89
CA THR A 461 -25.15 63.68 42.87
C THR A 461 -25.24 63.16 41.44
N CYS A 462 -24.79 61.93 41.23
CA CYS A 462 -25.08 61.14 40.04
C CYS A 462 -26.23 60.16 40.35
N VAL A 463 -27.24 60.16 39.50
CA VAL A 463 -28.34 59.19 39.48
C VAL A 463 -28.16 58.33 38.24
N ALA A 464 -28.12 57.02 38.40
CA ALA A 464 -28.19 56.06 37.29
C ALA A 464 -29.44 55.19 37.46
N GLU A 465 -30.24 55.06 36.40
CA GLU A 465 -31.55 54.44 36.46
C GLU A 465 -31.78 53.54 35.24
N ASN A 466 -32.16 52.28 35.47
CA ASN A 466 -32.63 51.39 34.42
C ASN A 466 -33.99 50.80 34.78
N GLN A 467 -34.55 49.94 33.91
CA GLN A 467 -35.88 49.36 34.07
C GLN A 467 -36.06 48.45 35.32
N LEU A 468 -35.01 48.24 36.13
CA LEU A 468 -35.01 47.37 37.30
C LEU A 468 -34.92 48.18 38.61
N GLU A 469 -33.94 49.09 38.73
CA GLU A 469 -33.80 49.94 39.92
C GLU A 469 -33.06 51.26 39.63
N ARG A 470 -33.26 52.24 40.52
CA ARG A 470 -32.61 53.55 40.51
C ARG A 470 -31.52 53.60 41.57
N THR A 471 -30.27 53.84 41.17
CA THR A 471 -29.13 53.97 42.08
C THR A 471 -28.63 55.41 42.12
N VAL A 472 -28.38 55.90 43.33
CA VAL A 472 -27.95 57.28 43.59
C VAL A 472 -26.59 57.25 44.28
N THR A 473 -25.68 58.15 43.91
CA THR A 473 -24.39 58.33 44.57
C THR A 473 -24.05 59.80 44.60
N SER A 474 -23.49 60.29 45.71
CA SER A 474 -23.16 61.70 45.92
C SER A 474 -21.69 61.87 46.31
N MET A 475 -21.10 62.99 45.91
CA MET A 475 -19.71 63.36 46.20
C MET A 475 -19.63 64.84 46.56
N ASN A 476 -18.99 65.14 47.69
CA ASN A 476 -18.68 66.52 48.06
C ASN A 476 -17.51 67.03 47.20
N VAL A 477 -17.71 68.15 46.53
CA VAL A 477 -16.75 68.84 45.68
C VAL A 477 -16.43 70.18 46.35
N SER A 478 -15.16 70.46 46.55
CA SER A 478 -14.76 71.73 47.17
C SER A 478 -14.99 72.91 46.23
N ALA A 479 -15.09 74.09 46.81
CA ALA A 479 -14.91 75.35 46.09
C ALA A 479 -13.62 75.37 45.24
N ILE A 480 -13.57 76.29 44.28
CA ILE A 480 -12.33 76.77 43.67
C ILE A 480 -11.84 77.97 44.48
N THR A 481 -10.69 77.80 45.13
CA THR A 481 -9.98 78.93 45.73
C THR A 481 -9.21 79.70 44.67
N PHE A 482 -9.82 80.79 44.19
CA PHE A 482 -9.08 81.90 43.61
C PHE A 482 -8.27 82.57 44.73
N PRO A 483 -6.97 82.84 44.58
CA PRO A 483 -6.24 83.69 45.51
C PRO A 483 -6.60 85.16 45.20
N GLU A 484 -7.32 85.82 46.10
CA GLU A 484 -7.48 87.27 46.06
C GLU A 484 -6.15 87.97 46.36
N THR A 485 -5.99 89.18 45.81
CA THR A 485 -4.79 90.00 45.93
C THR A 485 -5.05 91.21 46.83
N ASP A 486 -4.39 91.24 47.99
CA ASP A 486 -4.27 92.43 48.85
C ASP A 486 -2.86 93.06 48.75
N GLU A 487 -2.76 94.35 49.09
CA GLU A 487 -1.58 95.19 48.84
C GLU A 487 -0.60 95.30 50.06
N ALA A 488 0.44 96.14 49.94
CA ALA A 488 1.56 96.35 50.88
C ALA A 488 1.19 97.22 52.12
N GLU A 489 2.04 97.57 53.10
CA GLU A 489 3.49 97.42 53.43
C GLU A 489 3.57 97.40 55.01
N ASP A 490 4.65 97.16 55.78
CA ASP A 490 6.10 97.10 55.57
C ASP A 490 6.83 96.25 56.65
N ARG A 491 8.05 95.81 56.33
CA ARG A 491 9.24 95.42 57.14
C ARG A 491 9.22 94.59 58.44
N ASN A 492 10.30 93.78 58.47
CA ASN A 492 11.16 93.39 59.61
C ASN A 492 10.82 92.18 60.51
N ASP A 493 11.16 91.01 59.98
CA ASP A 493 12.33 90.23 60.42
C ASP A 493 12.37 89.65 61.86
N ASP A 494 11.81 88.44 62.00
CA ASP A 494 12.57 87.25 62.43
C ASP A 494 11.83 85.99 61.95
N ASN A 495 12.46 85.12 61.16
CA ASN A 495 12.20 83.66 61.20
C ASN A 495 13.16 82.77 60.41
N THR A 496 13.75 81.80 61.13
CA THR A 496 14.11 80.41 60.78
C THR A 496 14.50 79.99 59.34
N GLU A 497 15.66 79.32 59.25
CA GLU A 497 16.10 78.55 58.08
C GLU A 497 15.06 77.52 57.58
N LYS A 498 14.91 77.45 56.24
CA LYS A 498 14.33 76.29 55.54
C LYS A 498 15.22 75.83 54.39
N VAL A 499 16.01 74.80 54.67
CA VAL A 499 16.67 73.91 53.70
C VAL A 499 16.37 72.47 54.17
N ASN A 500 16.23 71.42 53.35
CA ASN A 500 16.46 71.24 51.92
C ASN A 500 15.50 70.12 51.43
N ASP A 501 14.80 70.29 50.30
CA ASP A 501 14.01 69.20 49.69
C ASP A 501 14.29 68.93 48.19
N GLN A 502 15.41 69.46 47.67
CA GLN A 502 15.95 69.05 46.36
C GLN A 502 16.81 67.77 46.47
N ALA A 503 17.36 67.48 47.65
CA ALA A 503 18.27 66.34 47.86
C ALA A 503 17.59 64.96 47.72
N LYS A 504 16.31 64.80 48.08
CA LYS A 504 15.64 63.49 48.14
C LYS A 504 15.35 62.89 46.75
N LEU A 505 15.00 63.74 45.77
CA LEU A 505 14.67 63.31 44.40
C LEU A 505 15.87 62.72 43.66
N ILE A 506 17.06 63.33 43.80
CA ILE A 506 18.29 62.86 43.16
C ILE A 506 18.71 61.50 43.72
N VAL A 507 18.65 61.32 45.04
CA VAL A 507 18.97 60.03 45.69
C VAL A 507 18.02 58.92 45.22
N GLY A 508 16.72 59.20 45.09
CA GLY A 508 15.74 58.23 44.57
C GLY A 508 16.06 57.73 43.16
N ILE A 509 16.46 58.63 42.26
CA ILE A 509 16.82 58.28 40.87
C ILE A 509 18.12 57.46 40.82
N VAL A 510 19.14 57.85 41.59
CA VAL A 510 20.43 57.12 41.63
C VAL A 510 20.25 55.71 42.22
N VAL A 511 19.49 55.56 43.31
CA VAL A 511 19.19 54.24 43.90
C VAL A 511 18.37 53.37 42.93
N GLY A 512 17.39 53.95 42.22
CA GLY A 512 16.63 53.24 41.18
C GLY A 512 17.52 52.71 40.04
N LEU A 513 18.42 53.54 39.52
CA LEU A 513 19.35 53.14 38.46
C LEU A 513 20.35 52.07 38.92
N LEU A 514 20.87 52.16 40.15
CA LEU A 514 21.75 51.15 40.73
C LEU A 514 21.04 49.79 40.92
N LEU A 515 19.76 49.79 41.32
CA LEU A 515 18.96 48.56 41.41
C LEU A 515 18.71 47.93 40.04
N VAL A 516 18.39 48.73 39.01
CA VAL A 516 18.24 48.23 37.64
C VAL A 516 19.56 47.66 37.10
N ALA A 517 20.69 48.31 37.37
CA ALA A 517 22.01 47.82 37.00
C ALA A 517 22.37 46.49 37.70
N LEU A 518 22.02 46.34 38.99
CA LEU A 518 22.17 45.08 39.72
C LEU A 518 21.33 43.94 39.11
N ILE A 519 20.06 44.20 38.80
CA ILE A 519 19.17 43.22 38.17
C ILE A 519 19.71 42.82 36.79
N ALA A 520 20.12 43.78 35.97
CA ALA A 520 20.74 43.51 34.66
C ALA A 520 22.04 42.68 34.80
N GLY A 521 22.88 42.99 35.79
CA GLY A 521 24.08 42.23 36.11
C GLY A 521 23.79 40.78 36.54
N ILE A 522 22.76 40.55 37.36
CA ILE A 522 22.32 39.21 37.76
C ILE A 522 21.77 38.42 36.56
N VAL A 523 20.96 39.04 35.70
CA VAL A 523 20.45 38.41 34.48
C VAL A 523 21.58 38.05 33.52
N TYR A 524 22.55 38.95 33.32
CA TYR A 524 23.74 38.70 32.50
C TYR A 524 24.64 37.61 33.08
N TRP A 525 24.80 37.55 34.41
CA TRP A 525 25.54 36.50 35.09
C TRP A 525 24.86 35.12 34.95
N LEU A 526 23.54 35.06 35.07
CA LEU A 526 22.76 33.83 34.82
C LEU A 526 22.86 33.39 33.35
N TYR A 527 22.81 34.33 32.40
CA TYR A 527 23.02 34.05 30.97
C TYR A 527 24.42 33.49 30.69
N MET A 528 25.47 34.14 31.19
CA MET A 528 26.86 33.67 31.12
C MET A 528 27.06 32.30 31.78
N LYS A 529 26.41 32.06 32.92
CA LYS A 529 26.46 30.76 33.63
C LYS A 529 25.80 29.65 32.82
N LYS A 530 24.70 29.94 32.09
CA LYS A 530 24.02 28.99 31.21
C LYS A 530 24.80 28.73 29.91
N SER A 531 25.43 29.77 29.35
CA SER A 531 26.31 29.68 28.18
C SER A 531 27.50 28.74 28.43
N LYS A 532 28.17 28.85 29.58
CA LYS A 532 29.30 27.98 29.96
C LYS A 532 28.92 26.49 30.13
N THR A 533 27.65 26.14 30.26
CA THR A 533 27.19 24.74 30.30
C THR A 533 26.85 24.16 28.93
N ALA A 534 26.62 24.99 27.91
CA ALA A 534 26.23 24.54 26.57
C ALA A 534 27.44 24.19 25.67
N SER A 535 28.57 24.87 25.85
CA SER A 535 29.77 24.76 25.00
C SER A 535 30.63 23.50 25.25
N LYS A 536 30.04 22.36 25.62
CA LYS A 536 30.79 21.14 25.95
C LYS A 536 30.12 19.80 25.59
N HIS A 537 29.14 19.80 24.66
CA HIS A 537 28.43 18.56 24.29
C HIS A 537 28.19 18.35 22.78
N VAL A 538 28.95 19.04 21.91
CA VAL A 538 29.07 18.72 20.47
C VAL A 538 30.54 18.85 20.06
N ASP A 539 31.33 17.80 20.32
CA ASP A 539 32.45 17.32 19.48
C ASP A 539 33.27 16.24 20.21
N LYS A 540 32.68 15.05 20.30
CA LYS A 540 33.32 13.72 20.30
C LYS A 540 32.24 12.65 20.52
N ASP A 541 32.04 11.80 19.52
CA ASP A 541 32.61 10.45 19.59
C ASP A 541 32.52 9.77 18.21
N LEU A 542 33.69 9.62 17.59
CA LEU A 542 33.93 8.72 16.48
C LEU A 542 35.08 7.83 16.95
N GLY A 543 34.76 6.69 17.56
CA GLY A 543 35.75 5.84 18.22
C GLY A 543 35.17 4.55 18.81
N ASN A 544 35.72 3.43 18.34
CA ASN A 544 35.60 2.06 18.84
C ASN A 544 34.21 1.41 19.01
N ILE A 545 33.95 0.55 18.03
CA ILE A 545 33.31 -0.78 18.16
C ILE A 545 34.25 -1.70 19.01
N GLU A 546 33.84 -2.94 19.28
CA GLU A 546 34.47 -3.97 20.13
C GLU A 546 34.41 -3.71 21.66
N GLU A 547 34.10 -4.69 22.52
CA GLU A 547 33.89 -6.14 22.30
C GLU A 547 32.97 -6.75 23.40
N ASN A 548 32.55 -8.01 23.19
CA ASN A 548 32.08 -9.01 24.16
C ASN A 548 30.57 -9.20 24.42
N LYS A 549 29.93 -10.03 23.57
CA LYS A 549 29.22 -11.22 24.08
C LYS A 549 29.17 -12.42 23.10
N LYS A 550 30.19 -13.28 23.18
CA LYS A 550 30.11 -14.76 23.23
C LYS A 550 28.81 -15.43 22.70
N LEU A 551 28.88 -16.17 21.57
CA LEU A 551 29.05 -17.66 21.51
C LEU A 551 28.67 -18.24 20.12
N GLU A 552 29.42 -19.28 19.70
CA GLU A 552 29.02 -20.50 18.94
C GLU A 552 27.99 -20.45 17.77
N GLU A 553 28.15 -21.18 16.66
CA GLU A 553 29.30 -21.92 16.07
C GLU A 553 28.95 -22.33 14.62
N ASN A 554 29.97 -22.64 13.78
CA ASN A 554 30.05 -23.76 12.80
C ASN A 554 30.90 -23.47 11.53
N HIS A 555 31.91 -24.32 11.31
CA HIS A 555 32.42 -24.84 10.02
C HIS A 555 32.59 -23.89 8.80
N HIS A 556 33.82 -23.57 8.38
CA HIS A 556 34.71 -24.34 7.47
C HIS A 556 34.84 -23.64 6.08
N LYS A 557 35.95 -23.74 5.32
CA LYS A 557 37.28 -24.35 5.54
C LYS A 557 38.32 -23.53 4.74
N SER A 558 39.61 -23.67 5.07
CA SER A 558 40.72 -22.99 4.39
C SER A 558 40.97 -23.47 2.94
N GLU A 559 41.65 -22.64 2.16
CA GLU A 559 42.30 -23.02 0.90
C GLU A 559 43.35 -24.13 1.10
N ALA A 560 43.48 -24.99 0.10
CA ALA A 560 44.63 -25.85 -0.23
C ALA A 560 44.45 -26.36 -1.67
#